data_AF-A0A963QME0-F1
#
_entry.id   AF-A0A963QME0-F1
#
_cell.length_a   1.000
_cell.length_b   1.000
_cell.length_c   1.000
_cell.angle_alpha   90.00
_cell.angle_beta   90.00
_cell.angle_gamma   90.00
#
_symmetry.space_group_name_H-M   'P 1'
#
loop_
_entity.id
_entity.type
_entity.pdbx_description
1 polymer ?
#
loop_
_entity_poly.entity_id
_entity_poly.type
_entity_poly.pdbx_seq_one_letter_code
_entity_poly.pdbx_strand_id
1 'polypeptide(L)'
;MGYEKQADFGTPEVRAGQSVTLTIDGRTVTVPAGTSVMRAASESGGSIPKLCATDNLKAFGSCRLCLVEVEGVRGTPASCTTP
;
A
#
# COMPACT_ATOMS: atom_id res chain seq x y z
N MET A 1 -18.69 19.56 -16.88
CA MET A 1 -18.88 18.11 -16.61
C MET A 1 -17.50 17.54 -16.31
N GLY A 2 -17.09 17.53 -15.04
CA GLY A 2 -15.77 17.05 -14.64
C GLY A 2 -15.85 15.57 -14.25
N TYR A 3 -14.88 14.76 -14.69
CA TYR A 3 -14.67 13.43 -14.14
C TYR A 3 -13.93 13.58 -12.80
N GLU A 4 -14.62 13.35 -11.69
CA GLU A 4 -13.98 13.29 -10.37
C GLU A 4 -13.36 11.90 -10.20
N LYS A 5 -12.03 11.87 -10.14
CA LYS A 5 -11.29 10.61 -9.95
C LYS A 5 -11.49 10.15 -8.51
N GLN A 6 -12.14 8.99 -8.33
CA GLN A 6 -12.24 8.37 -7.03
C GLN A 6 -10.84 8.02 -6.51
N ALA A 7 -10.58 8.36 -5.25
CA ALA A 7 -9.34 7.96 -4.59
C ALA A 7 -9.30 6.42 -4.45
N ASP A 8 -8.21 5.81 -4.90
CA ASP A 8 -7.95 4.38 -4.77
C ASP A 8 -6.59 4.23 -4.10
N PHE A 9 -6.55 3.63 -2.91
CA PHE A 9 -5.35 3.39 -2.10
C PHE A 9 -4.66 2.05 -2.41
N GLY A 10 -5.31 1.18 -3.19
CA GLY A 10 -4.77 -0.01 -3.83
C GLY A 10 -5.08 -1.29 -3.09
N THR A 11 -5.38 -1.23 -1.81
CA THR A 11 -5.87 -2.37 -1.04
C THR A 11 -6.95 -1.92 -0.07
N PRO A 12 -7.91 -2.80 0.26
CA PRO A 12 -8.96 -2.50 1.21
C PRO A 12 -8.42 -1.95 2.53
N GLU A 13 -9.19 -1.06 3.16
CA GLU A 13 -8.91 -0.54 4.50
C GLU A 13 -8.92 -1.68 5.53
N VAL A 14 -7.91 -1.72 6.40
CA VAL A 14 -7.86 -2.65 7.53
C VAL A 14 -8.27 -1.91 8.80
N ARG A 15 -9.26 -2.43 9.51
CA ARG A 15 -9.71 -1.89 10.80
C ARG A 15 -9.28 -2.82 11.92
N ALA A 16 -7.99 -2.76 12.25
CA ALA A 16 -7.43 -3.49 13.40
C ALA A 16 -7.39 -2.58 14.64
N GLY A 17 -7.54 -3.17 15.83
CA GLY A 17 -7.46 -2.43 17.11
C GLY A 17 -6.04 -2.06 17.55
N GLN A 18 -5.02 -2.48 16.79
CA GLN A 18 -3.61 -2.21 17.06
C GLN A 18 -3.02 -1.44 15.88
N SER A 19 -2.29 -0.37 16.17
CA SER A 19 -1.55 0.40 15.17
C SER A 19 -0.07 0.03 15.16
N VAL A 20 0.55 0.14 14.00
CA VAL A 20 1.98 -0.04 13.77
C VAL A 20 2.53 1.23 13.13
N THR A 21 3.74 1.62 13.54
CA THR A 21 4.44 2.78 12.98
C THR A 21 5.63 2.28 12.18
N LEU A 22 5.73 2.73 10.92
CA LEU A 22 6.80 2.41 10.00
C LEU A 22 7.29 3.67 9.28
N THR A 23 8.42 3.56 8.59
CA THR A 23 8.98 4.63 7.76
C THR A 23 8.90 4.23 6.29
N ILE A 24 8.28 5.06 5.46
CA ILE A 24 8.16 4.88 4.01
C ILE A 24 8.75 6.12 3.34
N ASP A 25 9.77 5.94 2.49
CA ASP A 25 10.46 7.04 1.79
C ASP A 25 10.87 8.21 2.71
N GLY A 26 11.34 7.87 3.92
CA GLY A 26 11.76 8.84 4.94
C GLY A 26 10.62 9.51 5.72
N ARG A 27 9.36 9.13 5.48
CA ARG A 27 8.18 9.63 6.19
C ARG A 27 7.71 8.61 7.22
N THR A 28 7.47 9.07 8.45
CA THR A 28 6.84 8.23 9.48
C THR A 28 5.34 8.13 9.23
N VAL A 29 4.83 6.89 9.21
CA VAL A 29 3.42 6.58 8.94
C VAL A 29 2.92 5.63 10.00
N THR A 30 1.76 5.92 10.58
CA THR A 30 1.08 5.05 11.54
C THR A 30 -0.20 4.53 10.91
N VAL A 31 -0.29 3.21 10.75
CA VAL A 31 -1.45 2.52 10.15
C VAL A 31 -1.92 1.36 11.03
N PRO A 32 -3.17 0.89 10.88
CA PRO A 32 -3.63 -0.33 11.53
C PRO A 32 -2.76 -1.54 11.12
N ALA A 33 -2.47 -2.43 12.06
CA ALA A 33 -1.73 -3.65 11.80
C ALA A 33 -2.40 -4.49 10.71
N GLY A 34 -1.61 -4.97 9.75
CA GLY A 34 -2.10 -5.73 8.57
C GLY A 34 -2.46 -4.86 7.36
N THR A 35 -2.34 -3.53 7.47
CA THR A 35 -2.45 -2.63 6.31
C THR A 35 -1.30 -2.87 5.35
N SER A 36 -1.57 -3.04 4.07
CA SER A 36 -0.50 -3.26 3.09
C SER A 36 0.45 -2.06 2.98
N VAL A 37 1.71 -2.33 2.63
CA VAL A 37 2.70 -1.28 2.32
C VAL A 37 2.18 -0.33 1.22
N MET A 38 1.44 -0.86 0.24
CA MET A 38 0.82 -0.05 -0.82
C MET A 38 -0.16 1.00 -0.27
N ARG A 39 -1.04 0.60 0.65
CA ARG A 39 -2.01 1.51 1.25
C ARG A 39 -1.34 2.48 2.21
N ALA A 40 -0.42 2.01 3.05
CA ALA A 40 0.33 2.86 3.96
C ALA A 40 1.12 3.95 3.21
N ALA A 41 1.77 3.59 2.11
CA ALA A 41 2.46 4.56 1.25
C ALA A 41 1.48 5.59 0.67
N SER A 42 0.31 5.13 0.19
CA SER A 42 -0.72 5.98 -0.40
C SER A 42 -1.34 6.96 0.63
N GLU A 43 -1.57 6.53 1.87
CA GLU A 43 -2.06 7.38 2.96
C GLU A 43 -1.04 8.45 3.37
N SER A 44 0.25 8.17 3.21
CA SER A 44 1.35 9.12 3.48
C SER A 44 1.63 10.10 2.33
N GLY A 45 0.81 10.08 1.28
CA GLY A 45 0.96 10.90 0.08
C GLY A 45 2.00 10.39 -0.91
N GLY A 46 2.50 9.16 -0.74
CA GLY A 46 3.27 8.45 -1.75
C GLY A 46 2.36 7.86 -2.83
N SER A 47 2.92 7.49 -3.98
CA SER A 47 2.15 6.82 -5.04
C SER A 47 2.98 5.71 -5.67
N ILE A 48 2.61 4.47 -5.37
CA ILE A 48 3.24 3.28 -5.96
C ILE A 48 2.45 2.86 -7.20
N PRO A 49 3.10 2.66 -8.36
CA PRO A 49 2.42 2.26 -9.59
C PRO A 49 1.72 0.91 -9.42
N LYS A 50 0.46 0.83 -9.86
CA LYS A 50 -0.39 -0.35 -9.72
C LYS A 50 -1.34 -0.49 -10.91
N LEU A 51 -1.60 -1.74 -11.30
CA LEU A 51 -2.64 -2.10 -12.28
C LEU A 51 -3.62 -3.14 -11.74
N CYS A 52 -3.15 -4.09 -10.93
CA CYS A 52 -3.97 -5.21 -10.44
C CYS A 52 -4.43 -5.04 -8.98
N ALA A 53 -4.32 -3.84 -8.40
CA ALA A 53 -4.60 -3.58 -6.99
C ALA A 53 -5.57 -2.40 -6.89
N THR A 54 -6.67 -2.61 -6.16
CA THR A 54 -7.74 -1.62 -5.95
C THR A 54 -8.36 -1.84 -4.57
N ASP A 55 -8.94 -0.79 -3.98
CA ASP A 55 -9.59 -0.85 -2.66
C ASP A 55 -10.78 -1.80 -2.61
N ASN A 56 -11.38 -2.10 -3.76
CA ASN A 56 -12.58 -2.92 -3.87
C ASN A 56 -12.30 -4.44 -3.94
N LEU A 57 -11.05 -4.85 -4.10
CA LEU A 57 -10.68 -6.25 -4.29
C LEU A 57 -9.46 -6.62 -3.43
N LYS A 58 -9.38 -7.90 -3.05
CA LYS A 58 -8.20 -8.40 -2.36
C LYS A 58 -6.98 -8.36 -3.30
N ALA A 59 -5.83 -8.00 -2.75
CA ALA A 59 -4.58 -7.94 -3.51
C ALA A 59 -4.16 -9.33 -4.04
N PHE A 60 -3.73 -9.37 -5.31
CA PHE A 60 -3.28 -10.59 -6.00
C PHE A 60 -1.78 -10.62 -6.32
N GLY A 61 -1.14 -9.47 -6.53
CA GLY A 61 0.28 -9.41 -6.92
C GLY A 61 0.59 -9.74 -8.39
N SER A 62 -0.41 -9.71 -9.29
CA SER A 62 -0.26 -10.10 -10.70
C SER A 62 0.61 -9.15 -11.54
N CYS A 63 0.42 -7.83 -11.43
CA CYS A 63 1.10 -6.88 -12.33
C CYS A 63 2.59 -6.68 -12.06
N ARG A 64 3.08 -7.03 -10.86
CA ARG A 64 4.48 -6.88 -10.43
C ARG A 64 5.10 -5.49 -10.68
N LEU A 65 4.29 -4.43 -10.79
CA LEU A 65 4.76 -3.05 -10.92
C LEU A 65 5.04 -2.39 -9.57
N CYS A 66 4.35 -2.86 -8.53
CA CYS A 66 4.43 -2.30 -7.18
C CYS A 66 5.58 -2.89 -6.35
N LEU A 67 6.72 -3.17 -6.98
CA LEU A 67 7.88 -3.71 -6.28
C LEU A 67 8.53 -2.61 -5.46
N VAL A 68 8.88 -2.95 -4.23
CA VAL A 68 9.52 -2.03 -3.28
C VAL A 68 10.72 -2.72 -2.64
N GLU A 69 11.69 -1.93 -2.22
CA GLU A 69 12.78 -2.40 -1.37
C GLU A 69 12.38 -2.21 0.09
N VAL A 70 12.63 -3.24 0.90
CA VAL A 70 12.33 -3.22 2.33
C VAL A 70 13.60 -3.60 3.07
N GLU A 71 14.02 -2.75 4.00
CA GLU A 71 15.23 -2.98 4.79
C GLU A 71 15.16 -4.32 5.54
N GLY A 72 16.24 -5.10 5.44
CA GLY A 72 16.33 -6.44 6.05
C GLY A 72 15.60 -7.55 5.29
N VAL A 73 14.88 -7.25 4.20
CA VAL A 73 14.21 -8.26 3.36
C VAL A 73 15.03 -8.49 2.08
N ARG A 74 15.16 -9.76 1.68
CA ARG A 74 15.85 -10.10 0.43
C ARG A 74 14.94 -9.88 -0.77
N GLY A 75 15.46 -9.18 -1.77
CA GLY A 75 14.76 -8.94 -3.04
C GLY A 75 13.74 -7.82 -2.94
N THR A 76 12.88 -7.71 -3.95
CA THR A 76 11.88 -6.64 -4.05
C THR A 76 10.46 -7.22 -3.94
N PRO A 77 9.90 -7.35 -2.72
CA PRO A 77 8.52 -7.82 -2.56
C PRO A 77 7.51 -6.86 -3.22
N ALA A 78 6.31 -7.37 -3.52
CA ALA A 78 5.22 -6.48 -3.98
C ALA A 78 4.56 -5.79 -2.79
N SER A 79 4.43 -4.47 -2.86
CA SER A 79 3.82 -3.68 -1.79
C SER A 79 2.33 -3.98 -1.60
N CYS A 80 1.61 -4.44 -2.63
CA CYS A 80 0.18 -4.78 -2.50
C CYS A 80 -0.07 -6.06 -1.70
N THR A 81 0.89 -6.97 -1.62
CA THR A 81 0.77 -8.25 -0.88
C THR A 81 1.63 -8.31 0.36
N THR A 82 2.37 -7.23 0.66
CA THR A 82 3.22 -7.12 1.86
C THR A 82 2.43 -6.35 2.93
N PRO A 83 2.12 -6.98 4.07
CA PRO A 83 1.39 -6.36 5.18
C PRO A 83 2.27 -5.47 6.07
#